data_AF-A0A6P9DNM1-F1
#
_entry.id   AF-A0A6P9DNM1-F1
#
_cell.length_a   1.000
_cell.length_b   1.000
_cell.length_c   1.000
_cell.angle_alpha   90.00
_cell.angle_beta   90.00
_cell.angle_gamma   90.00
#
_symmetry.space_group_name_H-M   'P 1'
#
loop_
_entity.id
_entity.type
_entity.pdbx_description
1 polymer ?
#
loop_
_entity_poly.entity_id
_entity_poly.type
_entity_poly.pdbx_seq_one_letter_code
_entity_poly.pdbx_strand_id
1 'polypeptide(L)'
;MELQKRIVDGELEDLFCEFKDKEAVKDPWNFRMWDIEQKYFVFENNDLIATPLDSRTPEQLMAVVPNDNLDFKNRPIFMGLTGKTKALSCLKSTTGEPQLVILEHGRRNLAVLMEEVKLKLISCL
;
A
#
# COMPACT_ATOMS: atom_id res chain seq x y z
N MET A 1 -17.06 5.70 -22.89
CA MET A 1 -16.51 4.88 -21.78
C MET A 1 -15.10 4.38 -22.08
N GLU A 2 -14.83 3.81 -23.27
CA GLU A 2 -13.49 3.33 -23.65
C GLU A 2 -12.40 4.41 -23.71
N LEU A 3 -12.75 5.64 -24.11
CA LEU A 3 -11.81 6.75 -24.19
C LEU A 3 -11.27 7.17 -22.82
N GLN A 4 -12.13 7.19 -21.80
CA GLN A 4 -11.75 7.52 -20.42
C GLN A 4 -10.86 6.44 -19.81
N LYS A 5 -11.13 5.16 -20.10
CA LYS A 5 -10.29 4.05 -19.65
C LYS A 5 -8.87 4.14 -20.23
N ARG A 6 -8.74 4.45 -21.53
CA ARG A 6 -7.42 4.67 -22.18
C ARG A 6 -6.63 5.83 -21.59
N ILE A 7 -7.31 6.91 -21.20
CA ILE A 7 -6.66 8.07 -20.58
C ILE A 7 -6.14 7.68 -19.19
N VAL A 8 -6.97 7.03 -18.37
CA VAL A 8 -6.56 6.56 -17.03
C VAL A 8 -5.42 5.56 -17.13
N ASP A 9 -5.49 4.60 -18.06
CA ASP A 9 -4.43 3.60 -18.25
C ASP A 9 -3.11 4.29 -18.65
N GLY A 10 -3.14 5.29 -19.53
CA GLY A 10 -1.95 6.06 -19.93
C GLY A 10 -1.38 6.93 -18.81
N GLU A 11 -2.22 7.64 -18.06
CA GLU A 11 -1.81 8.43 -16.88
C GLU A 11 -1.20 7.53 -15.79
N LEU A 12 -1.73 6.31 -15.63
CA LEU A 12 -1.16 5.31 -14.73
C LEU A 12 0.20 4.83 -15.24
N GLU A 13 0.32 4.54 -16.54
CA GLU A 13 1.59 4.13 -17.14
C GLU A 13 2.69 5.19 -16.94
N ASP A 14 2.37 6.45 -17.17
CA ASP A 14 3.29 7.57 -16.98
C ASP A 14 3.68 7.74 -15.49
N LEU A 15 2.71 7.63 -14.58
CA LEU A 15 2.96 7.65 -13.13
C LEU A 15 3.93 6.54 -12.70
N PHE A 16 3.77 5.34 -13.26
CA PHE A 16 4.65 4.20 -12.97
C PHE A 16 5.98 4.22 -13.72
N CYS A 17 6.08 4.91 -14.85
CA CYS A 17 7.34 5.22 -15.50
C CYS A 17 8.14 6.26 -14.69
N GLU A 18 7.50 7.28 -14.12
CA GLU A 18 8.16 8.19 -13.18
C GLU A 18 8.68 7.48 -11.93
N PHE A 19 8.03 6.39 -11.50
CA PHE A 19 8.54 5.56 -10.40
C PHE A 19 9.82 4.81 -10.76
N LYS A 20 10.06 4.47 -12.05
CA LYS A 20 11.32 3.82 -12.50
C LYS A 20 12.50 4.77 -12.47
N ASP A 21 12.35 6.02 -12.89
CA ASP A 21 13.44 7.01 -12.81
C ASP A 21 13.78 7.39 -11.37
N LYS A 22 12.88 7.04 -10.43
CA LYS A 22 13.06 7.13 -8.98
C LYS A 22 13.59 5.83 -8.35
N GLU A 23 14.23 4.94 -9.11
CA GLU A 23 14.99 3.77 -8.62
C GLU A 23 16.06 4.11 -7.53
N ALA A 24 16.28 5.39 -7.23
CA ALA A 24 17.09 5.88 -6.12
C ALA A 24 16.32 6.25 -4.82
N VAL A 25 15.01 5.99 -4.71
CA VAL A 25 14.27 6.38 -3.50
C VAL A 25 14.29 5.23 -2.48
N LYS A 26 15.27 5.28 -1.56
CA LYS A 26 15.37 4.39 -0.37
C LYS A 26 14.18 4.48 0.59
N ASP A 27 13.24 5.38 0.34
CA ASP A 27 12.16 5.77 1.22
C ASP A 27 10.78 5.55 0.58
N PRO A 28 9.79 5.03 1.33
CA PRO A 28 8.42 4.89 0.82
C PRO A 28 7.80 6.24 0.43
N TRP A 29 6.93 6.21 -0.58
CA TRP A 29 6.08 7.35 -0.91
C TRP A 29 4.87 7.38 0.02
N ASN A 30 4.57 8.54 0.58
CA ASN A 30 3.44 8.71 1.49
C ASN A 30 2.25 9.30 0.73
N PHE A 31 1.16 8.55 0.69
CA PHE A 31 -0.08 8.96 0.02
C PHE A 31 -1.20 9.19 1.02
N ARG A 32 -1.96 10.24 0.75
CA ARG A 32 -3.31 10.43 1.28
C ARG A 32 -4.25 9.53 0.48
N MET A 33 -5.09 8.76 1.18
CA MET A 33 -6.01 7.82 0.55
C MET A 33 -7.42 8.02 1.11
N TRP A 34 -8.40 7.99 0.21
CA TRP A 34 -9.81 8.11 0.55
C TRP A 34 -10.67 7.28 -0.41
N ASP A 35 -11.85 6.88 0.06
CA ASP A 35 -12.84 6.18 -0.76
C ASP A 35 -13.75 7.15 -1.54
N ILE A 36 -14.65 6.61 -2.36
CA ILE A 36 -15.59 7.39 -3.18
C ILE A 36 -16.59 8.21 -2.34
N GLU A 37 -16.76 7.87 -1.05
CA GLU A 37 -17.63 8.57 -0.10
C GLU A 37 -16.85 9.62 0.71
N GLN A 38 -15.61 9.92 0.33
CA GLN A 38 -14.71 10.86 1.01
C GLN A 38 -14.38 10.44 2.45
N LYS A 39 -14.33 9.14 2.73
CA LYS A 39 -13.79 8.61 3.98
C LYS A 39 -12.30 8.35 3.81
N TYR A 40 -11.52 8.85 4.76
CA TYR A 40 -10.08 8.76 4.79
C TYR A 40 -9.64 7.68 5.76
N PHE A 41 -8.43 7.17 5.57
CA PHE A 41 -7.82 6.30 6.57
C PHE A 41 -7.45 7.07 7.84
N VAL A 42 -7.82 6.48 8.96
CA VAL A 42 -7.41 6.87 10.31
C VAL A 42 -6.92 5.61 11.01
N PHE A 43 -5.83 5.74 11.77
CA PHE A 43 -5.29 4.63 12.54
C PHE A 43 -5.57 4.84 14.03
N GLU A 44 -6.48 4.05 14.58
CA GLU A 44 -6.90 4.14 15.98
C GLU A 44 -7.06 2.73 16.56
N ASN A 45 -6.69 2.54 17.83
CA ASN A 45 -6.80 1.26 18.53
C ASN A 45 -6.11 0.08 17.81
N ASN A 46 -5.05 0.37 17.05
CA ASN A 46 -4.31 -0.59 16.22
C ASN A 46 -5.06 -1.12 14.99
N ASP A 47 -6.17 -0.48 14.63
CA ASP A 47 -6.97 -0.76 13.45
C ASP A 47 -6.89 0.41 12.45
N LEU A 48 -6.93 0.08 11.16
CA LEU A 48 -7.06 1.06 10.08
C LEU A 48 -8.54 1.19 9.73
N ILE A 49 -9.11 2.36 10.00
CA ILE A 49 -10.53 2.64 9.90
C ILE A 49 -10.75 3.68 8.80
N ALA A 50 -11.84 3.54 8.04
CA ALA A 50 -12.29 4.56 7.08
C ALA A 50 -13.34 5.46 7.75
N THR A 51 -13.06 6.76 7.87
CA THR A 51 -13.98 7.74 8.47
C THR A 51 -13.98 9.04 7.68
N PRO A 52 -15.12 9.78 7.62
CA PRO A 52 -15.11 11.15 7.12
C PRO A 52 -14.09 11.98 7.89
N LEU A 53 -13.40 12.90 7.20
CA LEU A 53 -12.44 13.79 7.84
C LEU A 53 -13.20 14.82 8.68
N ASP A 54 -12.93 14.87 9.97
CA ASP A 54 -13.29 16.00 10.82
C ASP A 54 -12.04 16.81 11.18
N SER A 55 -12.21 18.03 11.66
CA SER A 55 -11.07 18.92 11.97
C SER A 55 -10.19 18.46 13.13
N ARG A 56 -10.57 17.36 13.82
CA ARG A 56 -9.93 16.89 15.05
C ARG A 56 -9.14 15.61 14.85
N THR A 57 -9.39 14.88 13.77
CA THR A 57 -8.77 13.57 13.55
C THR A 57 -7.62 13.69 12.56
N PRO A 58 -6.37 13.43 12.99
CA PRO A 58 -5.25 13.41 12.07
C PRO A 58 -5.40 12.22 11.11
N GLU A 59 -5.36 12.51 9.83
CA GLU A 59 -5.37 11.51 8.77
C GLU A 59 -4.14 10.60 8.85
N GLN A 60 -4.34 9.30 8.59
CA GLN A 60 -3.26 8.35 8.40
C GLN A 60 -2.80 8.34 6.94
N LEU A 61 -1.60 8.88 6.69
CA LEU A 61 -0.91 8.71 5.41
C LEU A 61 -0.42 7.26 5.26
N MET A 62 -0.47 6.73 4.05
CA MET A 62 -0.03 5.36 3.74
C MET A 62 1.30 5.38 3.01
N ALA A 63 2.27 4.63 3.53
CA ALA A 63 3.56 4.40 2.92
C ALA A 63 3.45 3.33 1.82
N VAL A 64 3.86 3.65 0.60
CA VAL A 64 3.76 2.78 -0.59
C VAL A 64 5.13 2.60 -1.23
N VAL A 65 5.42 1.36 -1.64
CA VAL A 65 6.66 0.96 -2.33
C VAL A 65 6.26 0.01 -3.47
N PRO A 66 6.89 0.08 -4.66
CA PRO A 66 6.61 -0.87 -5.73
C PRO A 66 7.10 -2.28 -5.36
N ASN A 67 6.46 -3.30 -5.90
CA ASN A 67 6.89 -4.69 -5.74
C ASN A 67 7.41 -5.26 -7.07
N ASP A 68 8.69 -5.04 -7.33
CA ASP A 68 9.32 -5.43 -8.60
C ASP A 68 9.49 -6.95 -8.79
N ASN A 69 9.06 -7.77 -7.81
CA ASN A 69 9.12 -9.24 -7.91
C ASN A 69 7.88 -9.87 -8.55
N LEU A 70 6.81 -9.09 -8.74
CA LEU A 70 5.57 -9.55 -9.38
C LEU A 70 5.44 -8.93 -10.78
N ASP A 71 4.51 -9.43 -11.59
CA ASP A 71 4.30 -8.92 -12.95
C ASP A 71 4.00 -7.41 -12.92
N PHE A 72 4.97 -6.63 -13.38
CA PHE A 72 4.92 -5.18 -13.40
C PHE A 72 3.71 -4.64 -14.16
N LYS A 73 3.14 -5.39 -15.12
CA LYS A 73 1.90 -4.97 -15.81
C LYS A 73 0.74 -4.74 -14.85
N ASN A 74 0.70 -5.46 -13.73
CA ASN A 74 -0.33 -5.31 -12.70
C ASN A 74 0.00 -4.23 -11.68
N ARG A 75 1.13 -3.54 -11.85
CA ARG A 75 1.62 -2.47 -10.96
C ARG A 75 1.54 -2.85 -9.48
N PRO A 76 2.15 -3.99 -9.12
CA PRO A 76 2.07 -4.53 -7.78
C PRO A 76 2.74 -3.57 -6.80
N ILE A 77 2.08 -3.28 -5.69
CA ILE A 77 2.59 -2.41 -4.65
C ILE A 77 2.53 -3.08 -3.29
N PHE A 78 3.39 -2.59 -2.44
CA PHE A 78 3.37 -2.81 -1.02
C PHE A 78 2.82 -1.58 -0.30
N MET A 79 2.12 -1.79 0.82
CA MET A 79 1.51 -0.71 1.59
C MET A 79 1.70 -0.90 3.10
N GLY A 80 1.91 0.19 3.82
CA GLY A 80 2.01 0.23 5.28
C GLY A 80 1.71 1.60 5.85
N LEU A 81 1.83 1.74 7.17
CA LEU A 81 1.64 3.02 7.85
C LEU A 81 2.91 3.87 7.74
N THR A 82 2.75 5.20 7.82
CA THR A 82 3.89 6.11 7.99
C THR A 82 4.67 5.78 9.27
N GLY A 83 6.01 5.79 9.18
CA GLY A 83 6.89 5.37 10.28
C GLY A 83 7.58 4.01 10.06
N LYS A 84 7.26 3.32 8.96
CA LYS A 84 7.99 2.16 8.40
C LYS A 84 8.00 0.87 9.23
N THR A 85 7.35 0.83 10.38
CA THR A 85 7.36 -0.35 11.28
C THR A 85 6.11 -1.23 11.16
N LYS A 86 5.05 -0.75 10.50
CA LYS A 86 3.77 -1.45 10.34
C LYS A 86 3.38 -1.55 8.87
N ALA A 87 3.04 -2.76 8.43
CA ALA A 87 2.69 -3.06 7.04
C ALA A 87 1.32 -3.75 6.95
N LEU A 88 0.60 -3.53 5.85
CA LEU A 88 -0.60 -4.28 5.52
C LEU A 88 -0.20 -5.66 4.99
N SER A 89 -0.89 -6.69 5.43
CA SER A 89 -0.69 -8.06 4.98
C SER A 89 -2.03 -8.79 4.88
N CYS A 90 -2.14 -9.70 3.93
CA CYS A 90 -3.26 -10.63 3.86
C CYS A 90 -2.85 -11.95 4.53
N LEU A 91 -3.62 -12.39 5.53
CA LEU A 91 -3.47 -13.70 6.15
C LEU A 91 -4.68 -14.56 5.80
N LYS A 92 -4.46 -15.88 5.72
CA LYS A 92 -5.57 -16.83 5.59
C LYS A 92 -6.24 -16.98 6.95
N SER A 93 -7.53 -16.71 7.04
CA SER A 93 -8.30 -16.96 8.25
C SER A 93 -8.47 -18.47 8.49
N THR A 94 -8.93 -18.83 9.69
CA THR A 94 -9.36 -20.20 10.00
C THR A 94 -10.55 -20.65 9.14
N THR A 95 -11.35 -19.71 8.63
CA THR A 95 -12.47 -19.97 7.70
C THR A 95 -12.04 -20.07 6.24
N GLY A 96 -10.75 -19.83 5.95
CA GLY A 96 -10.17 -19.91 4.61
C GLY A 96 -10.26 -18.62 3.79
N GLU A 97 -10.98 -17.61 4.29
CA GLU A 97 -11.09 -16.30 3.64
C GLU A 97 -9.84 -15.44 3.94
N PRO A 98 -9.38 -14.65 2.96
CA PRO A 98 -8.27 -13.72 3.19
C PRO A 98 -8.72 -12.58 4.12
N GLN A 99 -7.94 -12.32 5.15
CA GLN A 99 -8.14 -11.22 6.08
C GLN A 99 -6.98 -10.23 5.99
N LEU A 100 -7.30 -8.95 5.85
CA LEU A 100 -6.34 -7.88 5.90
C LEU A 100 -5.98 -7.60 7.36
N VAL A 101 -4.69 -7.61 7.67
CA VAL A 101 -4.16 -7.35 9.01
C VAL A 101 -3.00 -6.36 8.94
N ILE A 102 -2.72 -5.72 10.08
CA ILE A 102 -1.56 -4.85 10.25
C ILE A 102 -0.51 -5.63 11.03
N LEU A 103 0.64 -5.85 10.41
CA LEU A 103 1.76 -6.54 11.04
C LEU A 103 2.84 -5.54 11.46
N GLU A 104 3.19 -5.58 12.73
CA GLU A 104 4.31 -4.82 13.28
C GLU A 104 5.60 -5.62 13.15
N HIS A 105 6.64 -4.94 12.69
CA HIS A 105 7.89 -5.57 12.29
C HIS A 105 9.14 -4.95 12.97
N GLY A 106 8.95 -4.25 14.09
CA GLY A 106 10.03 -3.61 14.86
C GLY A 106 10.66 -2.42 14.13
N ARG A 107 11.87 -1.98 14.55
CA ARG A 107 12.60 -0.82 14.01
C ARG A 107 13.12 -0.97 12.57
N ARG A 108 12.63 -1.95 11.80
CA ARG A 108 13.10 -2.20 10.44
C ARG A 108 12.28 -1.37 9.46
N ASN A 109 12.93 -0.87 8.40
CA ASN A 109 12.26 -0.10 7.36
C ASN A 109 11.38 -1.02 6.52
N LEU A 110 10.19 -0.56 6.11
CA LEU A 110 9.27 -1.22 5.18
C LEU A 110 10.00 -1.78 3.94
N ALA A 111 10.96 -1.01 3.37
CA ALA A 111 11.78 -1.47 2.25
C ALA A 111 12.67 -2.69 2.58
N VAL A 112 13.24 -2.74 3.80
CA VAL A 112 14.11 -3.85 4.27
C VAL A 112 13.26 -5.06 4.64
N LEU A 113 12.11 -4.83 5.26
CA LEU A 113 11.14 -5.88 5.59
C LEU A 113 10.62 -6.57 4.35
N MET A 114 10.41 -5.80 3.29
CA MET A 114 9.90 -6.30 2.04
C MET A 114 10.96 -6.99 1.20
N GLU A 115 12.24 -6.75 1.51
CA GLU A 115 13.35 -7.55 1.02
C GLU A 115 13.40 -8.96 1.61
N GLU A 116 13.00 -9.15 2.87
CA GLU A 116 12.90 -10.49 3.50
C GLU A 116 11.57 -11.19 3.19
N VAL A 117 10.48 -10.42 3.03
CA VAL A 117 9.17 -10.95 2.58
C VAL A 117 9.20 -11.38 1.10
N LYS A 118 10.27 -11.04 0.34
CA LYS A 118 10.61 -11.64 -0.98
C LYS A 118 10.51 -13.18 -0.98
N LEU A 119 10.64 -13.84 0.18
CA LEU A 119 10.61 -15.29 0.30
C LEU A 119 9.29 -15.89 0.81
N LYS A 120 8.28 -15.09 1.20
CA LYS A 120 7.06 -15.63 1.83
C LYS A 120 5.74 -15.35 1.11
N LEU A 121 5.70 -14.42 0.15
CA LEU A 121 4.46 -14.10 -0.56
C LEU A 121 4.20 -14.96 -1.82
N ILE A 122 5.04 -15.97 -2.09
CA ILE A 122 4.88 -16.89 -3.25
C ILE A 122 3.83 -18.01 -3.00
N SER A 123 3.16 -18.08 -1.85
CA SER A 123 2.29 -19.25 -1.54
C SER A 123 0.80 -18.97 -1.32
N CYS A 124 0.25 -17.83 -1.75
CA CYS A 124 -1.18 -17.53 -1.55
C CYS A 124 -1.98 -17.20 -2.83
N LEU A 125 -1.46 -17.56 -4.01
CA LEU A 125 -2.24 -17.61 -5.25
C LEU A 125 -2.30 -19.05 -5.75
#